data_AF-A0A7C3G7R1-F1
#
_entry.id   AF-A0A7C3G7R1-F1
#
_cell.length_a   1.000
_cell.length_b   1.000
_cell.length_c   1.000
_cell.angle_alpha   90.00
_cell.angle_beta   90.00
_cell.angle_gamma   90.00
#
_symmetry.space_group_name_H-M   'P 1'
#
loop_
_entity.id
_entity.type
_entity.pdbx_description
1 polymer ?
#
loop_
_entity_poly.entity_id
_entity_poly.type
_entity_poly.pdbx_seq_one_letter_code
_entity_poly.pdbx_strand_id
1 'polypeptide(L)'
;MTDKPRSSQNQDFLDTLFLDGANAAYLEQMQARYLEDPNSVDTSWRDYFQSLDEDVDAARQNAHGPSWQRADWPLKDESEWTQALTGNWQAHEAELGAKIQARSPDLSASDIRRATKDSIRALMLIRAYRIRGHLIADLDPLGLMERKSHPELDPATYGFEDGDMDRPIYIDNVLGLESASLREILSILKRTYCGTFGVQFMHVSNPQEKSWLQQRIEGPDKEISFTKLGRIAILKKLIEAQEFESILQRRYPGTKRFGLDGGEALIPALEQIIKRGGALGLEDINFGMPHRGRLNVLAAVLEKPYRAIFYEFLGGVSSGATDFGSGDVKYHLGASSDREFDGNKVHLSLAPNPSHLEAVDPVVIGKTRAKQQMREGTHESVDHKSVTAVLLHGDAAFAGQGVVTECFGMSALGGYKIGGTIHVVVNNQIGFTTSPHYSRSTPYPTDVAMMVETPIFHVNGDDPEAVVFAARVATEYRQKFGKDIVIDLICYRRYGHNEGDDPTFTQPIMYRVIKGKKSTRDIYGQRLI
;
A
#
# COMPACT_ATOMS: atom_id res chain seq x y z
N MET A 1 23.25 -3.54 -70.64
CA MET A 1 23.83 -4.78 -70.09
C MET A 1 22.69 -5.47 -69.35
N THR A 2 22.08 -6.56 -69.78
CA THR A 2 22.32 -7.54 -70.85
C THR A 2 20.97 -8.15 -71.22
N ASP A 3 20.37 -7.75 -72.34
CA ASP A 3 19.33 -8.53 -73.04
C ASP A 3 20.01 -9.66 -73.81
N LYS A 4 20.60 -10.59 -73.06
CA LYS A 4 20.97 -11.89 -73.64
C LYS A 4 19.80 -12.83 -73.36
N PRO A 5 19.18 -13.43 -74.39
CA PRO A 5 18.18 -14.47 -74.16
C PRO A 5 18.81 -15.55 -73.27
N ARG A 6 18.04 -16.00 -72.27
CA ARG A 6 18.47 -17.09 -71.39
C ARG A 6 18.83 -18.31 -72.24
N SER A 7 19.77 -19.14 -71.78
CA SER A 7 19.99 -20.44 -72.41
C SER A 7 18.68 -21.21 -72.41
N SER A 8 18.43 -22.01 -73.45
CA SER A 8 17.21 -22.83 -73.57
C SER A 8 16.97 -23.65 -72.29
N GLN A 9 18.02 -24.27 -71.74
CA GLN A 9 17.96 -25.01 -70.49
C GLN A 9 17.43 -24.20 -69.29
N ASN A 10 17.80 -22.92 -69.18
CA ASN A 10 17.32 -22.06 -68.08
C ASN A 10 15.88 -21.59 -68.31
N GLN A 11 15.45 -21.49 -69.56
CA GLN A 11 14.06 -21.15 -69.87
C GLN A 11 13.15 -22.36 -69.60
N ASP A 12 13.53 -23.55 -70.07
CA ASP A 12 12.82 -24.80 -69.81
C ASP A 12 12.69 -25.10 -68.30
N PHE A 13 13.74 -24.81 -67.52
CA PHE A 13 13.70 -24.95 -66.05
C PHE A 13 12.71 -23.98 -65.39
N LEU A 14 12.63 -22.73 -65.85
CA LEU A 14 11.66 -21.77 -65.32
C LEU A 14 10.22 -22.11 -65.73
N ASP A 15 10.05 -22.62 -66.96
CA ASP A 15 8.75 -23.01 -67.49
C ASP A 15 8.22 -24.29 -66.84
N THR A 16 9.08 -25.11 -66.22
CA THR A 16 8.70 -26.33 -65.46
C THR A 16 8.80 -26.16 -63.95
N LEU A 17 9.16 -24.96 -63.45
CA LEU A 17 9.38 -24.70 -62.01
C LEU A 17 8.12 -24.95 -61.16
N PHE A 18 6.95 -24.88 -61.78
CA PHE A 18 5.67 -25.16 -61.12
C PHE A 18 5.41 -26.66 -60.94
N LEU A 19 6.20 -27.56 -61.54
CA LEU A 19 6.08 -29.01 -61.38
C LEU A 19 6.96 -29.48 -60.21
N ASP A 20 6.57 -29.08 -59.00
CA ASP A 20 7.28 -29.42 -57.76
C ASP A 20 6.56 -30.57 -57.03
N GLY A 21 7.30 -31.39 -56.29
CA GLY A 21 6.71 -32.46 -55.49
C GLY A 21 5.73 -31.92 -54.43
N ALA A 22 5.93 -30.69 -53.97
CA ALA A 22 5.08 -30.05 -52.98
C ALA A 22 3.67 -29.69 -53.50
N ASN A 23 3.49 -29.50 -54.80
CA ASN A 23 2.19 -29.16 -55.39
C ASN A 23 1.62 -30.25 -56.32
N ALA A 24 2.28 -31.41 -56.41
CA ALA A 24 1.84 -32.56 -57.22
C ALA A 24 0.37 -32.91 -56.99
N ALA A 25 -0.08 -33.08 -55.74
CA ALA A 25 -1.48 -33.43 -55.44
C ALA A 25 -2.49 -32.37 -55.91
N TYR A 26 -2.10 -31.10 -55.91
CA TYR A 26 -2.96 -30.01 -56.40
C TYR A 26 -3.04 -30.03 -57.93
N LEU A 27 -1.93 -30.30 -58.61
CA LEU A 27 -1.87 -30.43 -60.06
C LEU A 27 -2.64 -31.66 -60.55
N GLU A 28 -2.50 -32.80 -59.88
CA GLU A 28 -3.25 -34.03 -60.18
C GLU A 28 -4.75 -33.82 -60.04
N GLN A 29 -5.20 -33.15 -58.97
CA GLN A 29 -6.61 -32.80 -58.80
C GLN A 29 -7.11 -31.81 -59.86
N MET A 30 -6.27 -30.84 -60.24
CA MET A 30 -6.61 -29.87 -61.27
C MET A 30 -6.71 -30.51 -62.66
N GLN A 31 -5.81 -31.44 -62.97
CA GLN A 31 -5.82 -32.21 -64.21
C GLN A 31 -7.03 -33.15 -64.28
N ALA A 32 -7.37 -33.83 -63.19
CA ALA A 32 -8.58 -34.66 -63.14
C ALA A 32 -9.85 -33.83 -63.38
N ARG A 33 -9.94 -32.62 -62.81
CA ARG A 33 -11.04 -31.69 -63.09
C ARG A 33 -11.04 -31.21 -64.54
N TYR A 34 -9.87 -30.92 -65.11
CA TYR A 34 -9.73 -30.52 -66.51
C TYR A 34 -10.26 -31.59 -67.48
N LEU A 35 -9.95 -32.86 -67.23
CA LEU A 35 -10.40 -33.97 -68.08
C LEU A 35 -11.92 -34.23 -67.96
N GLU A 36 -12.54 -33.82 -66.84
CA GLU A 36 -14.00 -33.85 -66.67
C GLU A 36 -14.70 -32.66 -67.34
N ASP A 37 -14.15 -31.47 -67.16
CA ASP A 37 -14.62 -30.25 -67.80
C ASP A 37 -13.41 -29.36 -68.18
N PRO A 38 -13.08 -29.25 -69.48
CA PRO A 38 -12.00 -28.40 -69.95
C PRO A 38 -12.13 -26.91 -69.56
N ASN A 39 -13.34 -26.46 -69.21
CA ASN A 39 -13.62 -25.09 -68.73
C ASN A 39 -13.46 -24.89 -67.22
N SER A 40 -13.14 -25.96 -66.48
CA SER A 40 -12.91 -25.87 -65.03
C SER A 40 -11.57 -25.23 -64.64
N VAL A 41 -10.66 -25.05 -65.60
CA VAL A 41 -9.33 -24.48 -65.43
C VAL A 41 -9.08 -23.35 -66.42
N ASP A 42 -8.12 -22.48 -66.10
CA ASP A 42 -7.72 -21.36 -66.96
C ASP A 42 -7.14 -21.87 -68.30
N THR A 43 -7.20 -21.02 -69.33
CA THR A 43 -6.65 -21.28 -70.67
C THR A 43 -5.20 -21.77 -70.66
N SER A 44 -4.33 -21.20 -69.82
CA SER A 44 -2.93 -21.62 -69.75
C SER A 44 -2.76 -23.06 -69.23
N TRP A 45 -3.60 -23.49 -68.30
CA TRP A 45 -3.63 -24.86 -67.78
C TRP A 45 -4.26 -25.84 -68.74
N ARG A 46 -5.30 -25.42 -69.48
CA ARG A 46 -5.89 -26.22 -70.56
C ARG A 46 -4.85 -26.56 -71.62
N ASP A 47 -4.10 -25.57 -72.09
CA ASP A 47 -3.06 -25.78 -73.11
C ASP A 47 -1.96 -26.71 -72.58
N TYR A 48 -1.57 -26.56 -71.31
CA TYR A 48 -0.61 -27.43 -70.65
C TYR A 48 -1.11 -28.88 -70.52
N PHE A 49 -2.29 -29.12 -69.95
CA PHE A 49 -2.83 -30.48 -69.77
C PHE A 49 -3.19 -31.14 -71.11
N GLN A 50 -3.61 -30.36 -72.12
CA GLN A 50 -3.78 -30.88 -73.48
C GLN A 50 -2.46 -31.36 -74.08
N SER A 51 -1.33 -30.71 -73.75
CA SER A 51 -0.01 -31.12 -74.25
C SER A 51 0.52 -32.43 -73.65
N LEU A 52 -0.01 -32.86 -72.50
CA LEU A 52 0.41 -34.08 -71.81
C LEU A 52 -0.25 -35.36 -72.34
N ASP A 53 -1.39 -35.24 -73.04
CA ASP A 53 -2.15 -36.36 -73.64
C ASP A 53 -2.37 -37.55 -72.69
N GLU A 54 -2.66 -37.25 -71.41
CA GLU A 54 -2.89 -38.26 -70.39
C GLU A 54 -4.30 -38.86 -70.43
N ASP A 55 -4.40 -40.14 -70.11
CA ASP A 55 -5.66 -40.87 -70.04
C ASP A 55 -6.52 -40.47 -68.82
N VAL A 56 -7.83 -40.37 -69.03
CA VAL A 56 -8.80 -39.89 -68.02
C VAL A 56 -8.86 -40.78 -66.79
N ASP A 57 -8.76 -42.10 -66.96
CA ASP A 57 -8.87 -43.04 -65.84
C ASP A 57 -7.58 -43.04 -65.00
N ALA A 58 -6.42 -42.88 -65.64
CA ALA A 58 -5.14 -42.74 -64.95
C ALA A 58 -5.07 -41.45 -64.12
N ALA A 59 -5.47 -40.31 -64.69
CA ALA A 59 -5.47 -39.02 -63.99
C ALA A 59 -6.42 -39.00 -62.78
N ARG A 60 -7.60 -39.61 -62.91
CA ARG A 60 -8.55 -39.77 -61.78
C ARG A 60 -7.97 -40.63 -60.66
N GLN A 61 -7.33 -41.74 -60.99
CA GLN A 61 -6.71 -42.61 -59.98
C GLN A 61 -5.62 -41.88 -59.20
N ASN A 62 -4.79 -41.09 -59.88
CA ASN A 62 -3.76 -40.27 -59.22
C ASN A 62 -4.41 -39.22 -58.31
N ALA A 63 -5.43 -38.49 -58.79
CA ALA A 63 -6.12 -37.47 -58.01
C ALA A 63 -6.87 -37.99 -56.78
N HIS A 64 -7.39 -39.22 -56.83
CA HIS A 64 -8.05 -39.86 -55.69
C HIS A 64 -7.08 -40.37 -54.62
N GLY A 65 -5.77 -40.28 -54.89
CA GLY A 65 -4.74 -40.72 -53.97
C GLY A 65 -4.51 -42.23 -54.01
N PRO A 66 -3.53 -42.71 -53.22
CA PRO A 66 -3.15 -44.12 -53.24
C PRO A 66 -4.30 -45.03 -52.79
N SER A 67 -4.49 -46.16 -53.47
CA SER A 67 -5.48 -47.19 -53.11
C SER A 67 -5.30 -47.81 -51.72
N TRP A 68 -4.14 -47.59 -51.09
CA TRP A 68 -3.82 -48.01 -49.73
C TRP A 68 -4.11 -46.93 -48.67
N GLN A 69 -4.71 -45.79 -49.06
CA GLN A 69 -5.14 -44.77 -48.11
C GLN A 69 -6.19 -45.34 -47.15
N ARG A 70 -5.88 -45.28 -45.86
CA ARG A 70 -6.76 -45.73 -44.79
C ARG A 70 -7.98 -44.82 -44.68
N ALA A 71 -9.17 -45.38 -44.85
CA ALA A 71 -10.44 -44.67 -44.69
C ALA A 71 -10.69 -44.19 -43.24
N ASP A 72 -10.02 -44.81 -42.27
CA ASP A 72 -10.09 -44.49 -40.84
C ASP A 72 -9.03 -43.49 -40.37
N TRP A 73 -8.31 -42.83 -41.30
CA TRP A 73 -7.27 -41.86 -41.00
C TRP A 73 -7.64 -40.43 -41.47
N PRO A 74 -7.43 -39.39 -40.64
CA PRO A 74 -6.90 -39.45 -39.28
C PRO A 74 -7.90 -40.04 -38.30
N LEU A 75 -7.40 -40.87 -37.37
CA LEU A 75 -8.20 -41.43 -36.29
C LEU A 75 -8.79 -40.29 -35.45
N LYS A 76 -10.11 -40.22 -35.36
CA LYS A 76 -10.81 -39.31 -34.45
C LYS A 76 -10.85 -39.96 -33.08
N ASP A 77 -9.80 -39.76 -32.28
CA ASP A 77 -9.83 -40.15 -30.88
C ASP A 77 -10.49 -39.05 -30.04
N GLU A 78 -11.76 -39.27 -29.68
CA GLU A 78 -12.56 -38.37 -28.85
C GLU A 78 -12.45 -38.70 -27.35
N SER A 79 -11.47 -39.53 -26.94
CA SER A 79 -11.30 -39.88 -25.53
C SER A 79 -11.02 -38.64 -24.66
N GLU A 80 -11.48 -38.71 -23.40
CA GLU A 80 -11.30 -37.65 -22.39
C GLU A 80 -9.83 -37.24 -22.22
N TRP A 81 -8.92 -38.20 -22.30
CA TRP A 81 -7.47 -37.95 -22.24
C TRP A 81 -6.96 -37.13 -23.41
N THR A 82 -7.44 -37.43 -24.62
CA THR A 82 -7.05 -36.70 -25.84
C THR A 82 -7.63 -35.29 -25.84
N GLN A 83 -8.85 -35.09 -25.32
CA GLN A 83 -9.43 -33.75 -25.13
C GLN A 83 -8.68 -32.95 -24.05
N ALA A 84 -8.27 -33.60 -22.95
CA ALA A 84 -7.50 -32.97 -21.88
C ALA A 84 -6.12 -32.47 -22.33
N LEU A 85 -5.45 -33.23 -23.20
CA LEU A 85 -4.12 -32.88 -23.71
C LEU A 85 -4.16 -31.88 -24.87
N THR A 86 -5.23 -31.87 -25.68
CA THR A 86 -5.36 -30.99 -26.85
C THR A 86 -6.11 -29.68 -26.57
N GLY A 87 -6.84 -29.59 -25.45
CA GLY A 87 -7.64 -28.43 -25.09
C GLY A 87 -8.91 -28.26 -25.95
N ASN A 88 -9.26 -29.25 -26.77
CA ASN A 88 -10.41 -29.18 -27.67
C ASN A 88 -11.70 -29.64 -26.97
N TRP A 89 -12.26 -28.76 -26.14
CA TRP A 89 -13.45 -29.04 -25.31
C TRP A 89 -14.80 -28.70 -25.96
N GLN A 90 -14.83 -28.45 -27.27
CA GLN A 90 -16.00 -27.89 -27.97
C GLN A 90 -17.32 -28.66 -27.73
N ALA A 91 -17.26 -29.99 -27.70
CA ALA A 91 -18.43 -30.83 -27.43
C ALA A 91 -18.88 -30.75 -25.95
N HIS A 92 -17.93 -30.68 -25.02
CA HIS A 92 -18.20 -30.53 -23.59
C HIS A 92 -18.70 -29.13 -23.23
N GLU A 93 -18.22 -28.08 -23.89
CA GLU A 93 -18.72 -26.71 -23.75
C GLU A 93 -20.18 -26.59 -24.20
N ALA A 94 -20.54 -27.26 -25.31
CA ALA A 94 -21.92 -27.30 -25.80
C ALA A 94 -22.85 -28.04 -24.82
N GLU A 95 -22.42 -29.18 -24.27
CA GLU A 95 -23.18 -29.91 -23.24
C GLU A 95 -23.31 -29.13 -21.93
N LEU A 96 -22.24 -28.45 -21.48
CA LEU A 96 -22.29 -27.59 -20.29
C LEU A 96 -23.25 -26.41 -20.52
N GLY A 97 -23.18 -25.78 -21.69
CA GLY A 97 -24.09 -24.70 -22.09
C GLY A 97 -25.55 -25.14 -22.03
N ALA A 98 -25.86 -26.32 -22.57
CA ALA A 98 -27.21 -26.90 -22.51
C ALA A 98 -27.66 -27.23 -21.08
N LYS A 99 -26.77 -27.77 -20.23
CA LYS A 99 -27.07 -28.07 -18.81
C LYS A 99 -27.28 -26.81 -17.97
N ILE A 100 -26.56 -25.72 -18.25
CA ILE A 100 -26.73 -24.42 -17.60
C ILE A 100 -28.08 -23.80 -18.02
N GLN A 101 -28.41 -23.87 -19.31
CA GLN A 101 -29.65 -23.34 -19.87
C GLN A 101 -30.89 -24.11 -19.37
N ALA A 102 -30.77 -25.43 -19.12
CA ALA A 102 -31.82 -26.24 -18.53
C ALA A 102 -32.02 -25.98 -17.01
N ARG A 103 -30.99 -25.52 -16.29
CA ARG A 103 -31.07 -25.19 -14.86
C ARG A 103 -31.60 -23.79 -14.56
N SER A 104 -31.61 -22.89 -15.54
CA SER A 104 -32.11 -21.51 -15.36
C SER A 104 -32.73 -20.99 -16.66
N PRO A 105 -33.99 -21.36 -16.96
CA PRO A 105 -34.65 -21.03 -18.23
C PRO A 105 -34.92 -19.54 -18.45
N ASP A 106 -34.83 -18.70 -17.40
CA ASP A 106 -35.16 -17.27 -17.43
C ASP A 106 -33.94 -16.33 -17.53
N LEU A 107 -32.70 -16.85 -17.52
CA LEU A 107 -31.50 -16.01 -17.59
C LEU A 107 -31.09 -15.79 -19.05
N SER A 108 -31.36 -14.59 -19.56
CA SER A 108 -30.88 -14.22 -20.89
C SER A 108 -29.36 -14.03 -20.89
N ALA A 109 -28.71 -14.22 -22.04
CA ALA A 109 -27.28 -13.95 -22.19
C ALA A 109 -26.91 -12.49 -21.87
N SER A 110 -27.86 -11.55 -21.99
CA SER A 110 -27.66 -10.15 -21.60
C SER A 110 -27.70 -9.96 -20.08
N ASP A 111 -28.50 -10.74 -19.34
CA ASP A 111 -28.52 -10.70 -17.87
C ASP A 111 -27.22 -11.23 -17.28
N ILE A 112 -26.69 -12.34 -17.81
CA ILE A 112 -25.38 -12.89 -17.40
C ILE A 112 -24.29 -11.86 -17.69
N ARG A 113 -24.28 -11.26 -18.89
CA ARG A 113 -23.31 -10.23 -19.26
C ARG A 113 -23.41 -8.98 -18.39
N ARG A 114 -24.62 -8.58 -17.98
CA ARG A 114 -24.83 -7.45 -17.05
C ARG A 114 -24.27 -7.79 -15.67
N ALA A 115 -24.62 -8.95 -15.11
CA ALA A 115 -24.10 -9.39 -13.81
C ALA A 115 -22.56 -9.46 -13.79
N THR A 116 -21.94 -10.03 -14.82
CA THR A 116 -20.47 -10.06 -14.94
C THR A 116 -19.85 -8.66 -15.02
N LYS A 117 -20.46 -7.75 -15.79
CA LYS A 117 -19.99 -6.35 -15.86
C LYS A 117 -20.11 -5.64 -14.52
N ASP A 118 -21.23 -5.83 -13.83
CA ASP A 118 -21.49 -5.22 -12.52
C ASP A 118 -20.44 -5.69 -11.51
N SER A 119 -20.13 -7.00 -11.46
CA SER A 119 -19.06 -7.56 -10.61
C SER A 119 -17.69 -6.96 -10.94
N ILE A 120 -17.29 -6.91 -12.21
CA ILE A 120 -15.99 -6.35 -12.61
C ILE A 120 -15.89 -4.87 -12.20
N ARG A 121 -16.95 -4.09 -12.47
CA ARG A 121 -17.02 -2.66 -12.14
C ARG A 121 -16.97 -2.42 -10.63
N ALA A 122 -17.71 -3.21 -9.85
CA ALA A 122 -17.67 -3.15 -8.39
C ALA A 122 -16.26 -3.46 -7.85
N LEU A 123 -15.59 -4.48 -8.38
CA LEU A 123 -14.21 -4.82 -8.00
C LEU A 123 -13.21 -3.72 -8.39
N MET A 124 -13.40 -3.08 -9.55
CA MET A 124 -12.59 -1.92 -9.96
C MET A 124 -12.78 -0.73 -9.03
N LEU A 125 -14.02 -0.44 -8.61
CA LEU A 125 -14.33 0.60 -7.64
C LEU A 125 -13.69 0.29 -6.27
N ILE A 126 -13.82 -0.95 -5.77
CA ILE A 126 -13.16 -1.40 -4.54
C ILE A 126 -11.65 -1.18 -4.62
N ARG A 127 -11.04 -1.56 -5.74
CA ARG A 127 -9.60 -1.32 -5.98
C ARG A 127 -9.26 0.16 -6.00
N ALA A 128 -10.09 1.02 -6.59
CA ALA A 128 -9.86 2.46 -6.62
C ALA A 128 -9.84 3.05 -5.20
N TYR A 129 -10.77 2.65 -4.32
CA TYR A 129 -10.77 3.07 -2.92
C TYR A 129 -9.54 2.57 -2.14
N ARG A 130 -9.09 1.34 -2.39
CA ARG A 130 -7.84 0.81 -1.79
C ARG A 130 -6.61 1.62 -2.17
N ILE A 131 -6.56 2.14 -3.40
CA ILE A 131 -5.41 2.90 -3.92
C ILE A 131 -5.50 4.37 -3.53
N ARG A 132 -6.69 4.98 -3.61
CA ARG A 132 -6.87 6.45 -3.58
C ARG A 132 -7.79 6.95 -2.48
N GLY A 133 -8.46 6.08 -1.73
CA GLY A 133 -9.43 6.50 -0.71
C GLY A 133 -8.81 7.42 0.35
N HIS A 134 -7.53 7.23 0.65
CA HIS A 134 -6.75 8.09 1.55
C HIS A 134 -6.66 9.57 1.09
N LEU A 135 -6.85 9.86 -0.20
CA LEU A 135 -6.82 11.23 -0.74
C LEU A 135 -8.08 12.05 -0.37
N ILE A 136 -9.18 11.36 -0.08
CA ILE A 136 -10.45 11.99 0.35
C ILE A 136 -10.78 11.73 1.82
N ALA A 137 -9.85 11.16 2.56
CA ALA A 137 -10.01 10.82 3.96
C ALA A 137 -10.11 12.07 4.86
N ASP A 138 -10.80 11.93 5.98
CA ASP A 138 -10.99 12.98 6.99
C ASP A 138 -9.77 13.11 7.90
N LEU A 139 -8.64 13.51 7.31
CA LEU A 139 -7.33 13.47 7.96
C LEU A 139 -6.90 14.79 8.61
N ASP A 140 -7.33 15.92 8.06
CA ASP A 140 -6.90 17.24 8.53
C ASP A 140 -7.80 17.76 9.67
N PRO A 141 -7.31 17.84 10.92
CA PRO A 141 -8.09 18.38 12.03
C PRO A 141 -8.44 19.86 11.85
N LEU A 142 -7.71 20.62 11.03
CA LEU A 142 -8.00 22.03 10.78
C LEU A 142 -9.07 22.24 9.70
N GLY A 143 -9.36 21.23 8.88
CA GLY A 143 -10.28 21.35 7.75
C GLY A 143 -9.86 22.41 6.72
N LEU A 144 -8.56 22.69 6.62
CA LEU A 144 -7.97 23.63 5.67
C LEU A 144 -7.58 22.96 4.36
N MET A 145 -7.35 21.65 4.38
CA MET A 145 -7.02 20.87 3.20
C MET A 145 -8.23 20.78 2.25
N GLU A 146 -8.04 21.22 1.01
CA GLU A 146 -9.06 21.12 -0.03
C GLU A 146 -9.18 19.67 -0.52
N ARG A 147 -10.37 19.07 -0.34
CA ARG A 147 -10.69 17.73 -0.87
C ARG A 147 -11.06 17.85 -2.34
N LYS A 148 -10.10 17.53 -3.21
CA LYS A 148 -10.35 17.52 -4.66
C LYS A 148 -11.35 16.43 -5.02
N SER A 149 -12.10 16.66 -6.09
CA SER A 149 -12.93 15.60 -6.67
C SER A 149 -12.05 14.52 -7.28
N HIS A 150 -12.38 13.26 -7.02
CA HIS A 150 -11.70 12.09 -7.58
C HIS A 150 -12.72 11.25 -8.36
N PRO A 151 -12.81 11.42 -9.70
CA PRO A 151 -13.77 10.68 -10.52
C PRO A 151 -13.64 9.15 -10.37
N GLU A 152 -12.44 8.64 -10.14
CA GLU A 152 -12.19 7.20 -9.91
C GLU A 152 -12.86 6.65 -8.62
N LEU A 153 -13.31 7.51 -7.71
CA LEU A 153 -14.02 7.11 -6.48
C LEU A 153 -15.55 7.27 -6.60
N ASP A 154 -16.02 7.81 -7.72
CA ASP A 154 -17.43 7.98 -8.05
C ASP A 154 -17.96 6.72 -8.76
N PRO A 155 -19.00 6.05 -8.23
CA PRO A 155 -19.69 4.95 -8.90
C PRO A 155 -20.14 5.28 -10.34
N ALA A 156 -20.51 6.53 -10.61
CA ALA A 156 -21.00 6.94 -11.93
C ALA A 156 -19.93 6.76 -13.02
N THR A 157 -18.65 6.90 -12.68
CA THR A 157 -17.52 6.66 -13.60
C THR A 157 -17.45 5.21 -14.08
N TYR A 158 -18.01 4.27 -13.32
CA TYR A 158 -18.09 2.86 -13.66
C TYR A 158 -19.42 2.47 -14.32
N GLY A 159 -20.32 3.44 -14.54
CA GLY A 159 -21.62 3.23 -15.17
C GLY A 159 -22.68 2.63 -14.24
N PHE A 160 -22.59 2.93 -12.94
CA PHE A 160 -23.67 2.72 -11.99
C PHE A 160 -24.51 3.99 -11.86
N GLU A 161 -25.83 3.86 -11.96
CA GLU A 161 -26.77 4.96 -11.76
C GLU A 161 -27.47 4.84 -10.38
N ASP A 162 -28.22 5.87 -9.98
CA ASP A 162 -28.92 5.88 -8.68
C ASP A 162 -29.86 4.68 -8.49
N GLY A 163 -30.43 4.15 -9.57
CA GLY A 163 -31.29 2.96 -9.56
C GLY A 163 -30.56 1.64 -9.34
N ASP A 164 -29.24 1.59 -9.52
CA ASP A 164 -28.43 0.37 -9.38
C ASP A 164 -27.90 0.16 -7.95
N MET A 165 -28.03 1.17 -7.10
CA MET A 165 -27.35 1.25 -5.79
C MET A 165 -27.71 0.12 -4.83
N ASP A 166 -28.92 -0.42 -4.94
CA ASP A 166 -29.50 -1.42 -4.04
C ASP A 166 -29.48 -2.84 -4.62
N ARG A 167 -28.98 -3.01 -5.85
CA ARG A 167 -28.93 -4.32 -6.52
C ARG A 167 -27.82 -5.19 -5.92
N PRO A 168 -28.05 -6.50 -5.66
CA PRO A 168 -27.00 -7.39 -5.18
C PRO A 168 -25.99 -7.67 -6.30
N ILE A 169 -24.71 -7.43 -6.00
CA ILE A 169 -23.60 -7.68 -6.91
C ILE A 169 -22.70 -8.76 -6.28
N TYR A 170 -22.40 -9.81 -7.04
CA TYR A 170 -21.43 -10.83 -6.61
C TYR A 170 -20.02 -10.25 -6.60
N ILE A 171 -19.32 -10.37 -5.46
CA ILE A 171 -17.95 -9.83 -5.29
C ILE A 171 -16.95 -10.88 -4.77
N ASP A 172 -17.31 -12.16 -4.77
CA ASP A 172 -16.39 -13.28 -4.49
C ASP A 172 -15.67 -13.19 -3.13
N ASN A 173 -16.42 -12.95 -2.06
CA ASN A 173 -15.90 -12.81 -0.69
C ASN A 173 -14.93 -11.63 -0.48
N VAL A 174 -14.80 -10.74 -1.46
CA VAL A 174 -14.10 -9.46 -1.27
C VAL A 174 -14.87 -8.62 -0.24
N LEU A 175 -14.15 -7.91 0.64
CA LEU A 175 -14.70 -7.26 1.84
C LEU A 175 -15.34 -8.23 2.86
N GLY A 176 -15.18 -9.55 2.69
CA GLY A 176 -15.80 -10.57 3.54
C GLY A 176 -17.27 -10.85 3.21
N LEU A 177 -17.73 -10.47 2.01
CA LEU A 177 -19.11 -10.65 1.56
C LEU A 177 -19.13 -11.39 0.22
N GLU A 178 -19.95 -12.43 0.08
CA GLU A 178 -20.11 -13.14 -1.18
C GLU A 178 -20.79 -12.25 -2.24
N SER A 179 -21.84 -11.55 -1.83
CA SER A 179 -22.54 -10.53 -2.62
C SER A 179 -22.89 -9.34 -1.74
N ALA A 180 -22.92 -8.14 -2.33
CA ALA A 180 -23.26 -6.91 -1.63
C ALA A 180 -23.92 -5.90 -2.57
N SER A 181 -24.76 -5.02 -2.03
CA SER A 181 -25.24 -3.84 -2.74
C SER A 181 -24.15 -2.79 -2.89
N LEU A 182 -24.27 -1.90 -3.86
CA LEU A 182 -23.29 -0.83 -4.04
C LEU A 182 -23.27 0.14 -2.85
N ARG A 183 -24.41 0.34 -2.17
CA ARG A 183 -24.47 1.11 -0.91
C ARG A 183 -23.65 0.46 0.19
N GLU A 184 -23.76 -0.85 0.37
CA GLU A 184 -22.99 -1.58 1.38
C GLU A 184 -21.49 -1.53 1.07
N ILE A 185 -21.12 -1.77 -0.19
CA ILE A 185 -19.74 -1.66 -0.66
C ILE A 185 -19.19 -0.25 -0.35
N LEU A 186 -19.88 0.81 -0.77
CA LEU A 186 -19.45 2.18 -0.53
C LEU A 186 -19.39 2.54 0.96
N SER A 187 -20.33 2.03 1.77
CA SER A 187 -20.31 2.24 3.23
C SER A 187 -19.05 1.64 3.86
N ILE A 188 -18.70 0.40 3.51
CA ILE A 188 -17.48 -0.25 3.98
C ILE A 188 -16.23 0.49 3.48
N LEU A 189 -16.19 0.84 2.19
CA LEU A 189 -15.03 1.51 1.60
C LEU A 189 -14.79 2.90 2.18
N LYS A 190 -15.86 3.71 2.35
CA LYS A 190 -15.75 5.05 2.95
C LYS A 190 -15.37 4.97 4.42
N ARG A 191 -15.95 4.05 5.18
CA ARG A 191 -15.57 3.81 6.59
C ARG A 191 -14.10 3.38 6.72
N THR A 192 -13.61 2.55 5.81
CA THR A 192 -12.27 1.94 5.89
C THR A 192 -11.18 2.86 5.36
N TYR A 193 -11.40 3.56 4.26
CA TYR A 193 -10.35 4.32 3.54
C TYR A 193 -10.52 5.83 3.57
N CYS A 194 -11.71 6.32 3.93
CA CYS A 194 -12.06 7.74 3.84
C CYS A 194 -12.46 8.35 5.20
N GLY A 195 -12.30 7.61 6.29
CA GLY A 195 -12.52 8.09 7.66
C GLY A 195 -11.35 8.90 8.19
N THR A 196 -11.18 8.90 9.51
CA THR A 196 -10.06 9.54 10.24
C THR A 196 -8.77 8.73 10.18
N PHE A 197 -8.80 7.57 9.53
CA PHE A 197 -7.67 6.67 9.28
C PHE A 197 -7.58 6.37 7.79
N GLY A 198 -6.53 6.87 7.14
CA GLY A 198 -6.21 6.64 5.73
C GLY A 198 -5.01 5.71 5.60
N VAL A 199 -5.07 4.77 4.65
CA VAL A 199 -4.03 3.74 4.50
C VAL A 199 -3.48 3.76 3.07
N GLN A 200 -2.17 3.88 2.93
CA GLN A 200 -1.44 3.62 1.70
C GLN A 200 -0.69 2.31 1.82
N PHE A 201 -1.07 1.32 1.02
CA PHE A 201 -0.45 0.00 1.04
C PHE A 201 -0.44 -0.72 -0.31
N MET A 202 -1.14 -0.20 -1.32
CA MET A 202 -1.26 -0.87 -2.61
C MET A 202 0.05 -0.83 -3.42
N HIS A 203 0.99 0.07 -3.08
CA HIS A 203 2.36 0.11 -3.61
C HIS A 203 3.26 -1.00 -3.06
N VAL A 204 2.83 -1.70 -2.01
CA VAL A 204 3.58 -2.84 -1.46
C VAL A 204 3.52 -4.02 -2.44
N SER A 205 4.66 -4.52 -2.92
CA SER A 205 4.68 -5.61 -3.89
C SER A 205 4.29 -6.95 -3.27
N ASN A 206 4.70 -7.21 -2.02
CA ASN A 206 4.46 -8.48 -1.33
C ASN A 206 2.94 -8.75 -1.12
N PRO A 207 2.40 -9.85 -1.69
CA PRO A 207 0.98 -10.17 -1.58
C PRO A 207 0.54 -10.55 -0.15
N GLN A 208 1.44 -11.12 0.66
CA GLN A 208 1.13 -11.50 2.04
C GLN A 208 0.99 -10.26 2.94
N GLU A 209 1.85 -9.25 2.75
CA GLU A 209 1.77 -7.96 3.43
C GLU A 209 0.43 -7.26 3.11
N LYS A 210 0.08 -7.18 1.81
CA LYS A 210 -1.20 -6.59 1.35
C LYS A 210 -2.42 -7.32 1.90
N SER A 211 -2.46 -8.65 1.75
CA SER A 211 -3.60 -9.47 2.21
C SER A 211 -3.78 -9.36 3.72
N TRP A 212 -2.67 -9.35 4.49
CA TRP A 212 -2.74 -9.17 5.94
C TRP A 212 -3.31 -7.80 6.32
N LEU A 213 -2.88 -6.72 5.66
CA LEU A 213 -3.43 -5.38 5.89
C LEU A 213 -4.93 -5.32 5.56
N GLN A 214 -5.33 -5.86 4.42
CA GLN A 214 -6.74 -5.94 4.01
C GLN A 214 -7.57 -6.67 5.06
N GLN A 215 -7.16 -7.86 5.50
CA GLN A 215 -7.88 -8.61 6.54
C GLN A 215 -7.93 -7.89 7.91
N ARG A 216 -6.97 -6.99 8.16
CA ARG A 216 -6.90 -6.23 9.41
C ARG A 216 -7.87 -5.05 9.44
N ILE A 217 -8.09 -4.39 8.30
CA ILE A 217 -8.84 -3.13 8.21
C ILE A 217 -10.19 -3.26 7.47
N GLU A 218 -10.32 -4.22 6.55
CA GLU A 218 -11.53 -4.44 5.75
C GLU A 218 -12.46 -5.48 6.36
N GLY A 219 -13.75 -5.22 6.27
CA GLY A 219 -14.83 -6.13 6.67
C GLY A 219 -15.87 -5.44 7.56
N PRO A 220 -17.08 -5.99 7.64
CA PRO A 220 -18.19 -5.38 8.39
C PRO A 220 -17.83 -5.15 9.86
N ASP A 221 -17.12 -6.08 10.48
CA ASP A 221 -16.78 -6.05 11.92
C ASP A 221 -15.41 -5.43 12.23
N LYS A 222 -14.80 -4.73 11.26
CA LYS A 222 -13.47 -4.09 11.43
C LYS A 222 -13.52 -2.63 11.83
N GLU A 223 -14.63 -2.17 12.39
CA GLU A 223 -14.72 -0.82 12.92
C GLU A 223 -13.73 -0.61 14.07
N ILE A 224 -13.11 0.57 14.10
CA ILE A 224 -12.20 0.95 15.16
C ILE A 224 -13.00 1.09 16.45
N SER A 225 -12.82 0.13 17.35
CA SER A 225 -13.52 0.07 18.62
C SER A 225 -12.56 -0.26 19.75
N PHE A 226 -12.86 0.32 20.91
CA PHE A 226 -12.14 0.11 22.16
C PHE A 226 -13.12 -0.22 23.27
N THR A 227 -12.67 -1.03 24.22
CA THR A 227 -13.43 -1.26 25.46
C THR A 227 -13.57 0.04 26.24
N LYS A 228 -14.57 0.12 27.12
CA LYS A 228 -14.75 1.28 28.02
C LYS A 228 -13.48 1.63 28.78
N LEU A 229 -12.77 0.63 29.29
CA LEU A 229 -11.48 0.82 29.98
C LEU A 229 -10.39 1.35 29.04
N GLY A 230 -10.34 0.85 27.80
CA GLY A 230 -9.43 1.36 26.77
C GLY A 230 -9.66 2.84 26.47
N ARG A 231 -10.92 3.24 26.25
CA ARG A 231 -11.30 4.65 26.03
C ARG A 231 -10.92 5.56 27.19
N ILE A 232 -11.17 5.11 28.43
CA ILE A 232 -10.76 5.85 29.64
C ILE A 232 -9.23 5.96 29.73
N ALA A 233 -8.48 4.92 29.40
CA ALA A 233 -7.01 4.95 29.41
C ALA A 233 -6.46 5.95 28.37
N ILE A 234 -7.04 5.98 27.17
CA ILE A 234 -6.71 6.95 26.12
C ILE A 234 -6.96 8.38 26.64
N LEU A 235 -8.15 8.64 27.20
CA LEU A 235 -8.49 9.96 27.73
C LEU A 235 -7.55 10.38 28.87
N LYS A 236 -7.20 9.48 29.79
CA LYS A 236 -6.26 9.77 30.88
C LYS A 236 -4.90 10.23 30.35
N LYS A 237 -4.38 9.58 29.29
CA LYS A 237 -3.11 9.95 28.68
C LYS A 237 -3.18 11.29 27.95
N LEU A 238 -4.32 11.61 27.32
CA LEU A 238 -4.54 12.95 26.75
C LEU A 238 -4.59 14.05 27.82
N ILE A 239 -5.23 13.77 28.96
CA ILE A 239 -5.25 14.71 30.11
C ILE A 239 -3.82 14.92 30.63
N GLU A 240 -3.07 13.84 30.86
CA GLU A 240 -1.67 13.92 31.31
C GLU A 240 -0.82 14.76 30.34
N ALA A 241 -0.92 14.48 29.04
CA ALA A 241 -0.18 15.20 28.01
C ALA A 241 -0.51 16.71 27.98
N GLN A 242 -1.79 17.07 28.00
CA GLN A 242 -2.23 18.47 27.93
C GLN A 242 -1.93 19.23 29.22
N GLU A 243 -2.20 18.64 30.38
CA GLU A 243 -2.00 19.33 31.66
C GLU A 243 -0.51 19.58 31.94
N PHE A 244 0.38 18.68 31.51
CA PHE A 244 1.81 18.91 31.56
C PHE A 244 2.23 20.18 30.80
N GLU A 245 1.78 20.35 29.55
CA GLU A 245 2.06 21.55 28.75
C GLU A 245 1.46 22.82 29.35
N SER A 246 0.23 22.71 29.90
CA SER A 246 -0.47 23.80 30.59
C SER A 246 0.30 24.27 31.83
N ILE A 247 0.83 23.34 32.64
CA ILE A 247 1.66 23.66 33.81
C ILE A 247 2.94 24.37 33.38
N LEU A 248 3.64 23.85 32.37
CA LEU A 248 4.86 24.47 31.87
C LEU A 248 4.60 25.88 31.34
N GLN A 249 3.53 26.07 30.58
CA GLN A 249 3.14 27.38 30.05
C GLN A 249 2.85 28.40 31.15
N ARG A 250 2.17 27.99 32.23
CA ARG A 250 1.82 28.87 33.34
C ARG A 250 3.00 29.17 34.26
N ARG A 251 3.87 28.19 34.51
CA ARG A 251 4.98 28.31 35.48
C ARG A 251 6.23 28.91 34.87
N TYR A 252 6.49 28.69 33.58
CA TYR A 252 7.71 29.12 32.89
C TYR A 252 7.40 29.91 31.61
N PRO A 253 6.67 31.04 31.72
CA PRO A 253 6.31 31.84 30.56
C PRO A 253 7.56 32.30 29.79
N GLY A 254 7.53 32.23 28.46
CA GLY A 254 8.64 32.64 27.59
C GLY A 254 9.82 31.66 27.53
N THR A 255 9.81 30.57 28.32
CA THR A 255 10.86 29.54 28.24
C THR A 255 10.55 28.58 27.10
N LYS A 256 11.48 28.44 26.15
CA LYS A 256 11.33 27.51 25.02
C LYS A 256 11.21 26.07 25.53
N ARG A 257 10.12 25.42 25.15
CA ARG A 257 9.80 24.02 25.50
C ARG A 257 9.44 23.17 24.27
N PHE A 258 9.04 23.79 23.15
CA PHE A 258 8.61 23.10 21.93
C PHE A 258 7.48 22.10 22.20
N GLY A 259 6.43 22.58 22.87
CA GLY A 259 5.37 21.71 23.40
C GLY A 259 4.58 20.95 22.35
N LEU A 260 3.84 19.96 22.84
CA LEU A 260 3.03 19.05 22.04
C LEU A 260 1.59 19.55 21.79
N ASP A 261 1.24 20.77 22.22
CA ASP A 261 -0.11 21.32 22.11
C ASP A 261 -0.66 21.24 20.66
N GLY A 262 -1.78 20.52 20.50
CA GLY A 262 -2.40 20.20 19.21
C GLY A 262 -1.98 18.86 18.57
N GLY A 263 -1.06 18.12 19.19
CA GLY A 263 -0.59 16.79 18.78
C GLY A 263 -0.54 15.79 19.95
N GLU A 264 -1.37 15.99 20.98
CA GLU A 264 -1.36 15.23 22.24
C GLU A 264 -1.62 13.73 22.05
N ALA A 265 -2.30 13.35 20.95
CA ALA A 265 -2.57 11.96 20.60
C ALA A 265 -1.29 11.14 20.33
N LEU A 266 -0.13 11.77 20.17
CA LEU A 266 1.17 11.09 20.13
C LEU A 266 1.42 10.25 21.40
N ILE A 267 1.08 10.77 22.57
CA ILE A 267 1.36 10.07 23.85
C ILE A 267 0.64 8.72 23.96
N PRO A 268 -0.70 8.62 23.77
CA PRO A 268 -1.36 7.33 23.75
C PRO A 268 -0.91 6.44 22.58
N ALA A 269 -0.44 7.00 21.45
CA ALA A 269 0.15 6.21 20.36
C ALA A 269 1.43 5.48 20.81
N LEU A 270 2.36 6.20 21.44
CA LEU A 270 3.62 5.63 21.93
C LEU A 270 3.39 4.59 23.04
N GLU A 271 2.47 4.88 23.97
CA GLU A 271 2.03 3.91 24.99
C GLU A 271 1.51 2.62 24.34
N GLN A 272 0.74 2.73 23.25
CA GLN A 272 0.21 1.58 22.54
C GLN A 272 1.30 0.79 21.80
N ILE A 273 2.32 1.46 21.24
CA ILE A 273 3.49 0.79 20.63
C ILE A 273 4.22 -0.04 21.69
N ILE A 274 4.49 0.54 22.87
CA ILE A 274 5.17 -0.17 23.95
C ILE A 274 4.32 -1.34 24.46
N LYS A 275 3.04 -1.10 24.76
CA LYS A 275 2.14 -2.12 25.29
C LYS A 275 1.95 -3.27 24.31
N ARG A 276 1.64 -2.97 23.04
CA ARG A 276 1.42 -4.01 22.02
C ARG A 276 2.73 -4.71 21.66
N GLY A 277 3.83 -3.97 21.58
CA GLY A 277 5.16 -4.50 21.33
C GLY A 277 5.55 -5.52 22.40
N GLY A 278 5.44 -5.14 23.68
CA GLY A 278 5.75 -6.02 24.81
C GLY A 278 4.94 -7.32 24.76
N ALA A 279 3.63 -7.24 24.50
CA ALA A 279 2.77 -8.41 24.33
C ALA A 279 3.13 -9.30 23.11
N LEU A 280 3.94 -8.79 22.18
CA LEU A 280 4.44 -9.50 20.99
C LEU A 280 5.94 -9.83 21.09
N GLY A 281 6.51 -9.80 22.30
CA GLY A 281 7.89 -10.21 22.59
C GLY A 281 8.95 -9.11 22.43
N LEU A 282 8.55 -7.84 22.33
CA LEU A 282 9.48 -6.72 22.33
C LEU A 282 9.96 -6.45 23.76
N GLU A 283 11.28 -6.36 23.95
CA GLU A 283 11.91 -6.15 25.26
C GLU A 283 12.73 -4.86 25.34
N ASP A 284 13.12 -4.27 24.20
CA ASP A 284 13.92 -3.03 24.16
C ASP A 284 13.50 -2.12 22.99
N ILE A 285 13.22 -0.85 23.29
CA ILE A 285 12.88 0.18 22.31
C ILE A 285 13.87 1.33 22.40
N ASN A 286 14.53 1.62 21.28
CA ASN A 286 15.42 2.75 21.15
C ASN A 286 14.69 3.88 20.41
N PHE A 287 14.50 5.00 21.08
CA PHE A 287 13.82 6.16 20.52
C PHE A 287 14.83 7.17 19.95
N GLY A 288 14.48 7.70 18.77
CA GLY A 288 15.03 8.95 18.24
C GLY A 288 13.88 9.94 18.07
N MET A 289 14.04 11.19 18.49
CA MET A 289 13.01 12.21 18.28
C MET A 289 13.58 13.63 18.25
N PRO A 290 12.92 14.58 17.55
CA PRO A 290 13.27 15.99 17.56
C PRO A 290 12.80 16.68 18.85
N HIS A 291 12.78 18.01 18.84
CA HIS A 291 12.34 18.85 19.97
C HIS A 291 10.83 18.74 20.26
N ARG A 292 10.00 18.47 19.25
CA ARG A 292 8.53 18.53 19.31
C ARG A 292 7.97 17.55 20.35
N GLY A 293 7.43 18.10 21.44
CA GLY A 293 6.83 17.31 22.53
C GLY A 293 7.82 16.46 23.31
N ARG A 294 9.13 16.69 23.18
CA ARG A 294 10.15 15.82 23.81
C ARG A 294 10.05 15.78 25.33
N LEU A 295 9.78 16.91 25.97
CA LEU A 295 9.60 16.96 27.42
C LEU A 295 8.35 16.19 27.86
N ASN A 296 7.31 16.19 27.03
CA ASN A 296 6.09 15.43 27.24
C ASN A 296 6.37 13.92 27.15
N VAL A 297 7.11 13.48 26.12
CA VAL A 297 7.54 12.08 25.97
C VAL A 297 8.45 11.66 27.13
N LEU A 298 9.40 12.51 27.53
CA LEU A 298 10.26 12.26 28.70
C LEU A 298 9.44 12.03 29.98
N ALA A 299 8.42 12.85 30.20
CA ALA A 299 7.57 12.75 31.40
C ALA A 299 6.58 11.58 31.34
N ALA A 300 5.74 11.52 30.30
CA ALA A 300 4.60 10.61 30.23
C ALA A 300 4.96 9.19 29.74
N VAL A 301 6.01 9.06 28.91
CA VAL A 301 6.41 7.79 28.29
C VAL A 301 7.64 7.20 28.98
N LEU A 302 8.71 7.99 29.14
CA LEU A 302 9.93 7.54 29.82
C LEU A 302 9.89 7.68 31.35
N GLU A 303 8.79 8.21 31.91
CA GLU A 303 8.60 8.41 33.35
C GLU A 303 9.77 9.15 34.03
N LYS A 304 10.43 10.05 33.30
CA LYS A 304 11.46 10.94 33.86
C LYS A 304 10.79 11.76 34.96
N PRO A 305 11.30 11.75 36.21
CA PRO A 305 10.65 12.42 37.32
C PRO A 305 10.40 13.90 37.01
N TYR A 306 9.17 14.37 37.24
CA TYR A 306 8.78 15.78 37.04
C TYR A 306 9.73 16.76 37.75
N ARG A 307 10.20 16.40 38.95
CA ARG A 307 11.19 17.19 39.70
C ARG A 307 12.49 17.40 38.92
N ALA A 308 12.98 16.36 38.23
CA ALA A 308 14.19 16.46 37.42
C ALA A 308 13.97 17.41 36.24
N ILE A 309 12.85 17.28 35.53
CA ILE A 309 12.49 18.15 34.41
C ILE A 309 12.37 19.61 34.89
N PHE A 310 11.64 19.88 35.98
CA PHE A 310 11.48 21.23 36.51
C PHE A 310 12.79 21.84 37.02
N TYR A 311 13.71 21.02 37.55
CA TYR A 311 15.04 21.48 37.93
C TYR A 311 15.85 21.93 36.70
N GLU A 312 15.76 21.21 35.58
CA GLU A 312 16.38 21.61 34.29
C GLU A 312 15.78 22.90 33.73
N PHE A 313 14.48 23.15 33.96
CA PHE A 313 13.86 24.44 33.61
C PHE A 313 14.43 25.62 34.41
N LEU A 314 14.94 25.37 35.62
CA LEU A 314 15.59 26.39 36.46
C LEU A 314 17.10 26.53 36.18
N GLY A 315 17.62 25.83 35.16
CA GLY A 315 19.05 25.83 34.82
C GLY A 315 19.88 24.81 35.60
N GLY A 316 19.25 23.92 36.37
CA GLY A 316 19.92 22.85 37.09
C GLY A 316 20.30 21.67 36.19
N VAL A 317 21.36 20.95 36.53
CA VAL A 317 21.77 19.70 35.86
C VAL A 317 21.27 18.51 36.68
N SER A 318 20.23 17.82 36.21
CA SER A 318 19.62 16.73 37.00
C SER A 318 20.41 15.41 36.99
N SER A 319 21.40 15.27 36.10
CA SER A 319 22.23 14.07 35.99
C SER A 319 23.33 13.96 37.06
N GLY A 320 23.47 14.98 37.93
CA GLY A 320 24.58 15.05 38.90
C GLY A 320 25.96 15.21 38.25
N ALA A 321 25.99 15.47 36.93
CA ALA A 321 27.19 15.49 36.11
C ALA A 321 27.67 16.91 35.80
N THR A 322 27.54 17.85 36.76
CA THR A 322 28.01 19.23 36.60
C THR A 322 29.48 19.32 36.21
N ASP A 323 30.27 18.28 36.51
CA ASP A 323 31.72 18.24 36.30
C ASP A 323 32.16 17.46 35.03
N PHE A 324 31.25 16.86 34.26
CA PHE A 324 31.60 15.88 33.21
C PHE A 324 31.34 16.33 31.75
N GLY A 325 31.05 17.61 31.48
CA GLY A 325 30.97 18.11 30.11
C GLY A 325 30.41 19.53 29.97
N SER A 326 30.40 20.06 28.74
CA SER A 326 29.84 21.40 28.43
C SER A 326 28.31 21.50 28.59
N GLY A 327 27.64 20.38 28.81
CA GLY A 327 26.17 20.28 28.83
C GLY A 327 25.54 20.45 27.44
N ASP A 328 24.22 20.31 27.39
CA ASP A 328 23.37 20.66 26.24
C ASP A 328 21.98 21.09 26.75
N VAL A 329 21.14 21.65 25.88
CA VAL A 329 19.79 22.08 26.23
C VAL A 329 18.90 20.90 26.62
N LYS A 330 17.94 21.15 27.54
CA LYS A 330 17.06 20.12 28.13
C LYS A 330 16.34 19.20 27.13
N TYR A 331 16.04 19.70 25.93
CA TYR A 331 15.38 18.93 24.87
C TYR A 331 16.36 18.22 23.91
N HIS A 332 17.64 18.10 24.26
CA HIS A 332 18.64 17.24 23.58
C HIS A 332 19.09 16.06 24.44
N LEU A 333 18.74 16.06 25.73
CA LEU A 333 19.20 15.04 26.66
C LEU A 333 18.49 13.70 26.41
N GLY A 334 19.24 12.61 26.54
CA GLY A 334 18.71 11.25 26.52
C GLY A 334 18.12 10.84 27.86
N ALA A 335 17.40 9.72 27.86
CA ALA A 335 16.87 9.09 29.06
C ALA A 335 16.71 7.58 28.85
N SER A 336 16.74 6.81 29.93
CA SER A 336 16.41 5.39 29.91
C SER A 336 15.50 5.05 31.08
N SER A 337 14.56 4.15 30.85
CA SER A 337 13.56 3.72 31.83
C SER A 337 13.03 2.34 31.47
N ASP A 338 12.61 1.56 32.47
CA ASP A 338 11.86 0.33 32.22
C ASP A 338 10.36 0.61 32.39
N ARG A 339 9.54 0.09 31.48
CA ARG A 339 8.07 0.14 31.58
C ARG A 339 7.52 -1.28 31.65
N GLU A 340 6.44 -1.46 32.38
CA GLU A 340 5.76 -2.76 32.49
C GLU A 340 4.28 -2.63 32.13
N PHE A 341 3.80 -3.51 31.25
CA PHE A 341 2.38 -3.60 30.88
C PHE A 341 1.94 -5.06 30.85
N ASP A 342 0.91 -5.37 31.63
CA ASP A 342 0.30 -6.72 31.67
C ASP A 342 1.36 -7.82 31.92
N GLY A 343 2.37 -7.56 32.77
CA GLY A 343 3.49 -8.46 33.08
C GLY A 343 4.65 -8.46 32.07
N ASN A 344 4.55 -7.70 30.98
CA ASN A 344 5.60 -7.58 29.97
C ASN A 344 6.47 -6.35 30.27
N LYS A 345 7.75 -6.58 30.57
CA LYS A 345 8.73 -5.52 30.84
C LYS A 345 9.46 -5.12 29.55
N VAL A 346 9.47 -3.83 29.25
CA VAL A 346 10.12 -3.25 28.06
C VAL A 346 11.08 -2.15 28.50
N HIS A 347 12.35 -2.29 28.14
CA HIS A 347 13.37 -1.26 28.35
C HIS A 347 13.25 -0.18 27.28
N LEU A 348 13.17 1.08 27.69
CA LEU A 348 13.09 2.23 26.79
C LEU A 348 14.38 3.03 26.89
N SER A 349 14.91 3.47 25.75
CA SER A 349 16.08 4.36 25.72
C SER A 349 15.94 5.42 24.65
N LEU A 350 15.80 6.67 25.06
CA LEU A 350 15.81 7.84 24.18
C LEU A 350 17.24 8.33 23.96
N ALA A 351 17.66 8.39 22.69
CA ALA A 351 18.98 8.88 22.33
C ALA A 351 19.09 10.42 22.52
N PRO A 352 20.24 10.92 22.99
CA PRO A 352 20.55 12.34 22.86
C PRO A 352 20.73 12.69 21.38
N ASN A 353 20.42 13.94 21.01
CA ASN A 353 20.54 14.41 19.63
C ASN A 353 20.86 15.90 19.55
N PRO A 354 21.58 16.36 18.53
CA PRO A 354 21.77 17.78 18.27
C PRO A 354 20.49 18.42 17.69
N SER A 355 20.54 19.74 17.48
CA SER A 355 19.50 20.49 16.76
C SER A 355 19.34 20.09 15.29
N HIS A 356 20.34 19.43 14.69
CA HIS A 356 20.30 18.96 13.30
C HIS A 356 19.24 17.86 13.19
N LEU A 357 18.08 18.21 12.65
CA LEU A 357 16.93 17.32 12.53
C LEU A 357 17.30 16.08 11.70
N GLU A 358 16.70 14.93 12.06
CA GLU A 358 16.91 13.61 11.43
C GLU A 358 18.33 13.03 11.55
N ALA A 359 19.34 13.80 11.98
CA ALA A 359 20.72 13.29 12.13
C ALA A 359 20.87 12.19 13.20
N VAL A 360 19.89 12.07 14.11
CA VAL A 360 19.85 11.01 15.14
C VAL A 360 19.35 9.67 14.59
N ASP A 361 18.66 9.66 13.46
CA ASP A 361 18.01 8.48 12.90
C ASP A 361 19.00 7.33 12.66
N PRO A 362 20.11 7.52 11.91
CA PRO A 362 21.08 6.43 11.70
C PRO A 362 21.78 6.03 13.00
N VAL A 363 21.92 6.95 13.95
CA VAL A 363 22.54 6.67 15.27
C VAL A 363 21.67 5.71 16.07
N VAL A 364 20.35 5.93 16.09
CA VAL A 364 19.40 5.06 16.79
C VAL A 364 19.26 3.72 16.10
N ILE A 365 19.23 3.68 14.76
CA ILE A 365 19.22 2.43 13.99
C ILE A 365 20.50 1.63 14.30
N GLY A 366 21.68 2.26 14.26
CA GLY A 366 22.95 1.64 14.62
C GLY A 366 23.00 1.13 16.07
N LYS A 367 22.50 1.93 17.02
CA LYS A 367 22.37 1.51 18.44
C LYS A 367 21.46 0.29 18.59
N THR A 368 20.34 0.26 17.87
CA THR A 368 19.40 -0.85 17.85
C THR A 368 20.07 -2.11 17.29
N ARG A 369 20.77 -1.98 16.17
CA ARG A 369 21.56 -3.07 15.56
C ARG A 369 22.61 -3.61 16.52
N ALA A 370 23.34 -2.74 17.21
CA ALA A 370 24.35 -3.14 18.19
C ALA A 370 23.73 -3.93 19.35
N LYS A 371 22.61 -3.45 19.92
CA LYS A 371 21.89 -4.15 20.99
C LYS A 371 21.37 -5.52 20.54
N GLN A 372 20.83 -5.62 19.33
CA GLN A 372 20.44 -6.88 18.72
C GLN A 372 21.62 -7.86 18.64
N GLN A 373 22.76 -7.41 18.12
CA GLN A 373 23.97 -8.24 18.02
C GLN A 373 24.51 -8.68 19.39
N MET A 374 24.46 -7.80 20.40
CA MET A 374 24.89 -8.13 21.77
C MET A 374 24.04 -9.23 22.41
N ARG A 375 22.76 -9.33 22.05
CA ARG A 375 21.87 -10.38 22.58
C ARG A 375 22.12 -11.75 21.96
N GLU A 376 22.60 -11.80 20.71
CA GLU A 376 22.57 -13.03 19.92
C GLU A 376 23.93 -13.51 19.41
N GLY A 377 24.99 -12.75 19.69
CA GLY A 377 26.38 -13.16 19.46
C GLY A 377 26.86 -13.11 18.01
N THR A 378 25.97 -13.23 17.01
CA THR A 378 26.32 -13.12 15.59
C THR A 378 25.37 -12.22 14.80
N HIS A 379 25.81 -11.74 13.65
CA HIS A 379 25.03 -10.88 12.77
C HIS A 379 24.03 -11.64 11.88
N GLU A 380 24.18 -12.96 11.77
CA GLU A 380 23.39 -13.85 10.91
C GLU A 380 22.17 -14.44 11.63
N SER A 381 22.25 -14.61 12.96
CA SER A 381 21.19 -15.25 13.76
C SER A 381 20.17 -14.28 14.36
N VAL A 382 20.31 -12.96 14.13
CA VAL A 382 19.58 -11.89 14.82
C VAL A 382 18.05 -12.01 14.73
N ASP A 383 17.40 -12.30 15.86
CA ASP A 383 16.00 -12.07 16.18
C ASP A 383 15.71 -10.57 16.32
N HIS A 384 15.22 -10.04 15.22
CA HIS A 384 14.80 -8.65 15.15
C HIS A 384 13.54 -8.32 15.96
N LYS A 385 12.85 -9.31 16.56
CA LYS A 385 11.58 -9.08 17.28
C LYS A 385 11.74 -8.52 18.68
N SER A 386 12.86 -8.79 19.35
CA SER A 386 13.07 -8.42 20.76
C SER A 386 13.54 -6.98 20.95
N VAL A 387 14.23 -6.40 19.97
CA VAL A 387 14.77 -5.02 20.04
C VAL A 387 14.37 -4.24 18.79
N THR A 388 13.85 -3.02 18.96
CA THR A 388 13.42 -2.16 17.85
C THR A 388 13.85 -0.70 18.01
N ALA A 389 13.71 0.04 16.91
CA ALA A 389 13.78 1.49 16.87
C ALA A 389 12.38 2.08 16.66
N VAL A 390 12.09 3.15 17.39
CA VAL A 390 10.94 4.02 17.13
C VAL A 390 11.46 5.43 16.87
N LEU A 391 11.30 5.91 15.64
CA LEU A 391 11.80 7.22 15.23
C LEU A 391 10.63 8.19 15.07
N LEU A 392 10.73 9.34 15.73
CA LEU A 392 9.77 10.42 15.60
C LEU A 392 10.37 11.51 14.72
N HIS A 393 9.54 12.11 13.87
CA HIS A 393 9.99 13.09 12.89
C HIS A 393 9.07 14.31 12.86
N GLY A 394 9.53 15.42 12.28
CA GLY A 394 8.67 16.53 11.87
C GLY A 394 8.35 16.43 10.38
N ASP A 395 7.17 16.87 9.93
CA ASP A 395 6.74 16.74 8.52
C ASP A 395 7.70 17.37 7.52
N ALA A 396 8.15 18.60 7.78
CA ALA A 396 9.08 19.30 6.88
C ALA A 396 10.48 18.66 6.84
N ALA A 397 10.95 18.15 7.99
CA ALA A 397 12.28 17.56 8.09
C ALA A 397 12.33 16.14 7.51
N PHE A 398 11.29 15.34 7.75
CA PHE A 398 11.14 14.00 7.18
C PHE A 398 11.16 14.02 5.64
N ALA A 399 10.50 15.00 5.04
CA ALA A 399 10.46 15.14 3.59
C ALA A 399 11.74 15.78 2.99
N GLY A 400 12.46 16.58 3.77
CA GLY A 400 13.52 17.46 3.26
C GLY A 400 14.96 17.03 3.57
N GLN A 401 15.20 16.22 4.59
CA GLN A 401 16.55 15.80 4.97
C GLN A 401 16.93 14.48 4.28
N GLY A 402 18.01 14.51 3.47
CA GLY A 402 18.46 13.34 2.72
C GLY A 402 18.85 12.12 3.57
N VAL A 403 19.24 12.34 4.83
CA VAL A 403 19.57 11.26 5.77
C VAL A 403 18.39 10.32 6.05
N VAL A 404 17.15 10.81 5.91
CA VAL A 404 15.94 9.97 6.03
C VAL A 404 15.89 8.95 4.90
N THR A 405 16.09 9.39 3.66
CA THR A 405 16.18 8.53 2.47
C THR A 405 17.34 7.54 2.59
N GLU A 406 18.50 7.99 3.09
CA GLU A 406 19.65 7.12 3.34
C GLU A 406 19.32 6.01 4.36
N CYS A 407 18.62 6.34 5.44
CA CYS A 407 18.17 5.36 6.44
C CYS A 407 17.21 4.32 5.83
N PHE A 408 16.22 4.76 5.05
CA PHE A 408 15.32 3.84 4.35
C PHE A 408 16.10 2.93 3.39
N GLY A 409 17.05 3.47 2.62
CA GLY A 409 17.92 2.69 1.74
C GLY A 409 18.71 1.59 2.46
N MET A 410 18.96 1.74 3.75
CA MET A 410 19.66 0.75 4.59
C MET A 410 18.74 -0.27 5.29
N SER A 411 17.42 -0.03 5.33
CA SER A 411 16.46 -0.76 6.18
C SER A 411 16.46 -2.29 5.98
N ALA A 412 16.74 -2.77 4.77
CA ALA A 412 16.77 -4.21 4.42
C ALA A 412 18.18 -4.77 4.17
N LEU A 413 19.23 -3.94 4.25
CA LEU A 413 20.60 -4.38 3.96
C LEU A 413 21.15 -5.27 5.09
N GLY A 414 21.82 -6.37 4.75
CA GLY A 414 22.28 -7.37 5.74
C GLY A 414 23.10 -6.80 6.91
N GLY A 415 23.95 -5.80 6.65
CA GLY A 415 24.77 -5.15 7.69
C GLY A 415 24.02 -4.15 8.58
N TYR A 416 22.89 -3.62 8.11
CA TYR A 416 22.18 -2.50 8.75
C TYR A 416 20.77 -2.85 9.20
N LYS A 417 20.17 -3.93 8.68
CA LYS A 417 18.80 -4.32 8.97
C LYS A 417 18.59 -4.55 10.46
N ILE A 418 17.51 -3.97 10.98
CA ILE A 418 17.05 -4.16 12.37
C ILE A 418 15.66 -4.79 12.45
N GLY A 419 15.19 -5.38 11.34
CA GLY A 419 13.86 -5.95 11.16
C GLY A 419 12.74 -4.94 11.37
N GLY A 420 12.87 -3.78 10.73
CA GLY A 420 11.82 -2.77 10.68
C GLY A 420 11.91 -1.74 11.80
N THR A 421 11.81 -0.47 11.41
CA THR A 421 11.65 0.70 12.27
C THR A 421 10.19 1.18 12.25
N ILE A 422 9.66 1.58 13.40
CA ILE A 422 8.36 2.25 13.46
C ILE A 422 8.59 3.76 13.42
N HIS A 423 8.16 4.41 12.34
CA HIS A 423 8.29 5.86 12.15
C HIS A 423 6.99 6.55 12.55
N VAL A 424 7.08 7.64 13.30
CA VAL A 424 5.94 8.49 13.68
C VAL A 424 6.23 9.93 13.28
N VAL A 425 5.59 10.40 12.21
CA VAL A 425 5.72 11.79 11.76
C VAL A 425 4.70 12.64 12.49
N VAL A 426 5.15 13.59 13.31
CA VAL A 426 4.29 14.59 13.97
C VAL A 426 4.00 15.70 12.97
N ASN A 427 3.05 15.44 12.07
CA ASN A 427 2.71 16.31 10.96
C ASN A 427 1.75 17.41 11.41
N ASN A 428 2.32 18.47 11.96
CA ASN A 428 1.57 19.65 12.40
C ASN A 428 1.28 20.64 11.25
N GLN A 429 1.57 20.23 10.01
CA GLN A 429 1.31 20.94 8.77
C GLN A 429 2.07 22.27 8.64
N ILE A 430 3.21 22.43 9.33
CA ILE A 430 4.03 23.64 9.26
C ILE A 430 5.49 23.42 9.72
N GLY A 431 6.45 23.75 8.85
CA GLY A 431 7.87 23.78 9.20
C GLY A 431 8.34 25.19 9.56
N PHE A 432 8.51 25.51 10.86
CA PHE A 432 8.77 26.88 11.33
C PHE A 432 7.69 27.86 10.86
N THR A 433 7.92 28.60 9.76
CA THR A 433 7.00 29.52 9.08
C THR A 433 6.57 29.03 7.70
N THR A 434 7.15 27.94 7.22
CA THR A 434 7.01 27.41 5.86
C THR A 434 5.81 26.46 5.78
N SER A 435 4.90 26.75 4.85
CA SER A 435 3.75 25.88 4.55
C SER A 435 4.17 24.61 3.79
N PRO A 436 3.42 23.50 3.94
CA PRO A 436 3.66 22.22 3.27
C PRO A 436 3.98 22.28 1.77
N HIS A 437 3.27 23.12 1.02
CA HIS A 437 3.45 23.24 -0.43
C HIS A 437 4.80 23.85 -0.84
N TYR A 438 5.54 24.43 0.10
CA TYR A 438 6.90 24.94 -0.09
C TYR A 438 7.97 24.03 0.53
N SER A 439 7.59 22.97 1.25
CA SER A 439 8.53 22.06 1.92
C SER A 439 8.71 20.73 1.19
N ARG A 440 7.84 20.39 0.23
CA ARG A 440 7.87 19.12 -0.50
C ARG A 440 7.14 19.21 -1.85
N SER A 441 7.41 18.23 -2.71
CA SER A 441 6.84 18.14 -4.07
C SER A 441 5.76 17.05 -4.22
N THR A 442 5.34 16.44 -3.12
CA THR A 442 4.39 15.33 -3.10
C THR A 442 3.24 15.61 -2.11
N PRO A 443 2.09 14.92 -2.20
CA PRO A 443 0.95 15.15 -1.31
C PRO A 443 1.30 15.01 0.17
N TYR A 444 2.04 13.96 0.53
CA TYR A 444 2.36 13.64 1.93
C TYR A 444 3.85 13.81 2.21
N PRO A 445 4.23 14.26 3.43
CA PRO A 445 5.65 14.28 3.81
C PRO A 445 6.25 12.86 3.83
N THR A 446 5.40 11.85 4.00
CA THR A 446 5.79 10.45 4.13
C THR A 446 6.07 9.72 2.82
N ASP A 447 5.85 10.36 1.68
CA ASP A 447 5.99 9.72 0.36
C ASP A 447 7.42 9.22 0.09
N VAL A 448 8.43 9.79 0.78
CA VAL A 448 9.82 9.30 0.75
C VAL A 448 9.93 7.83 1.18
N ALA A 449 9.08 7.36 2.09
CA ALA A 449 9.11 5.99 2.60
C ALA A 449 8.65 4.97 1.53
N MET A 450 7.90 5.39 0.52
CA MET A 450 7.46 4.50 -0.56
C MET A 450 8.63 3.85 -1.32
N MET A 451 9.84 4.43 -1.26
CA MET A 451 11.04 3.87 -1.89
C MET A 451 11.38 2.45 -1.44
N VAL A 452 10.98 2.05 -0.22
CA VAL A 452 11.17 0.71 0.34
C VAL A 452 9.88 -0.09 0.46
N GLU A 453 8.83 0.35 -0.24
CA GLU A 453 7.53 -0.32 -0.26
C GLU A 453 6.96 -0.55 1.15
N THR A 454 7.14 0.39 2.08
CA THR A 454 6.54 0.30 3.42
C THR A 454 5.10 0.85 3.42
N PRO A 455 4.15 0.25 4.15
CA PRO A 455 2.83 0.83 4.36
C PRO A 455 2.90 2.17 5.11
N ILE A 456 2.00 3.07 4.78
CA ILE A 456 1.88 4.39 5.43
C ILE A 456 0.46 4.56 5.95
N PHE A 457 0.37 4.93 7.22
CA PHE A 457 -0.87 5.14 7.96
C PHE A 457 -1.04 6.62 8.26
N HIS A 458 -1.95 7.29 7.56
CA HIS A 458 -2.32 8.66 7.84
C HIS A 458 -3.45 8.69 8.83
N VAL A 459 -3.33 9.47 9.89
CA VAL A 459 -4.32 9.48 10.95
C VAL A 459 -4.58 10.89 11.47
N ASN A 460 -5.86 11.21 11.64
CA ASN A 460 -6.29 12.48 12.19
C ASN A 460 -5.97 12.53 13.69
N GLY A 461 -5.14 13.49 14.09
CA GLY A 461 -4.70 13.67 15.47
C GLY A 461 -5.82 14.02 16.46
N ASP A 462 -6.98 14.48 15.99
CA ASP A 462 -8.15 14.70 16.85
C ASP A 462 -9.02 13.45 17.07
N ASP A 463 -8.72 12.32 16.41
CA ASP A 463 -9.34 11.03 16.68
C ASP A 463 -8.34 10.07 17.37
N PRO A 464 -8.19 10.15 18.70
CA PRO A 464 -7.19 9.38 19.41
C PRO A 464 -7.48 7.86 19.39
N GLU A 465 -8.72 7.42 19.14
CA GLU A 465 -9.01 5.99 18.93
C GLU A 465 -8.39 5.51 17.61
N ALA A 466 -8.53 6.28 16.53
CA ALA A 466 -7.88 5.98 15.26
C ALA A 466 -6.34 6.00 15.38
N VAL A 467 -5.77 6.96 16.10
CA VAL A 467 -4.32 7.07 16.34
C VAL A 467 -3.79 5.83 17.07
N VAL A 468 -4.45 5.42 18.15
CA VAL A 468 -4.06 4.23 18.92
C VAL A 468 -4.26 2.95 18.09
N PHE A 469 -5.30 2.89 17.26
CA PHE A 469 -5.50 1.79 16.33
C PHE A 469 -4.36 1.68 15.31
N ALA A 470 -3.96 2.80 14.68
CA ALA A 470 -2.86 2.87 13.74
C ALA A 470 -1.54 2.40 14.40
N ALA A 471 -1.25 2.89 15.61
CA ALA A 471 -0.09 2.46 16.40
C ALA A 471 -0.08 0.96 16.69
N ARG A 472 -1.24 0.39 17.06
CA ARG A 472 -1.40 -1.05 17.30
C ARG A 472 -1.12 -1.87 16.03
N VAL A 473 -1.72 -1.50 14.90
CA VAL A 473 -1.57 -2.24 13.64
C VAL A 473 -0.14 -2.09 13.10
N ALA A 474 0.46 -0.90 13.24
CA ALA A 474 1.85 -0.67 12.82
C ALA A 474 2.83 -1.57 13.59
N THR A 475 2.64 -1.66 14.91
CA THR A 475 3.46 -2.53 15.76
C THR A 475 3.31 -4.01 15.38
N GLU A 476 2.09 -4.46 15.10
CA GLU A 476 1.81 -5.83 14.65
C GLU A 476 2.44 -6.13 13.28
N TYR A 477 2.36 -5.18 12.35
CA TYR A 477 2.97 -5.30 11.03
C TYR A 477 4.49 -5.47 11.14
N ARG A 478 5.14 -4.59 11.91
CA ARG A 478 6.59 -4.66 12.14
C ARG A 478 6.98 -5.99 12.77
N GLN A 479 6.28 -6.44 13.82
CA GLN A 479 6.58 -7.73 14.47
C GLN A 479 6.36 -8.94 13.55
N LYS A 480 5.40 -8.85 12.63
CA LYS A 480 5.08 -9.94 11.71
C LYS A 480 6.05 -10.02 10.54
N PHE A 481 6.37 -8.90 9.90
CA PHE A 481 7.09 -8.85 8.63
C PHE A 481 8.54 -8.37 8.75
N GLY A 482 8.94 -7.80 9.89
CA GLY A 482 10.30 -7.29 10.08
C GLY A 482 10.66 -6.16 9.12
N LYS A 483 9.68 -5.31 8.76
CA LYS A 483 9.80 -4.22 7.79
C LYS A 483 9.40 -2.91 8.44
N ASP A 484 9.97 -1.81 7.95
CA ASP A 484 9.62 -0.46 8.40
C ASP A 484 8.11 -0.23 8.23
N ILE A 485 7.57 0.71 9.00
CA ILE A 485 6.19 1.19 8.88
C ILE A 485 6.09 2.65 9.33
N VAL A 486 5.26 3.44 8.65
CA VAL A 486 5.13 4.88 8.92
C VAL A 486 3.73 5.23 9.40
N ILE A 487 3.65 6.00 10.48
CA ILE A 487 2.44 6.64 10.98
C ILE A 487 2.59 8.15 10.77
N ASP A 488 1.77 8.71 9.87
CA ASP A 488 1.62 10.14 9.65
C ASP A 488 0.52 10.68 10.59
N LEU A 489 0.92 11.21 11.75
CA LEU A 489 0.03 11.81 12.72
C LEU A 489 -0.27 13.26 12.31
N ILE A 490 -1.36 13.43 11.57
CA ILE A 490 -1.78 14.72 11.03
C ILE A 490 -2.48 15.51 12.13
N CYS A 491 -1.81 16.55 12.59
CA CYS A 491 -2.16 17.34 13.76
C CYS A 491 -2.00 18.83 13.45
N TYR A 492 -1.87 19.65 14.49
CA TYR A 492 -1.58 21.08 14.33
C TYR A 492 -0.66 21.57 15.44
N ARG A 493 -0.16 22.80 15.31
CA ARG A 493 0.64 23.46 16.33
C ARG A 493 -0.12 24.62 16.94
N ARG A 494 -0.51 24.51 18.22
CA ARG A 494 -1.28 25.54 18.94
C ARG A 494 -0.60 26.90 18.97
N TYR A 495 0.71 26.92 19.23
CA TYR A 495 1.51 28.13 19.42
C TYR A 495 2.52 28.37 18.28
N GLY A 496 3.37 29.39 18.38
CA GLY A 496 4.48 29.59 17.45
C GLY A 496 5.45 28.41 17.37
N HIS A 497 6.50 28.51 16.54
CA HIS A 497 7.50 27.44 16.44
C HIS A 497 8.20 27.21 17.77
N ASN A 498 8.52 28.31 18.46
CA ASN A 498 8.70 28.32 19.90
C ASN A 498 7.63 29.18 20.57
N GLU A 499 7.52 29.10 21.89
CA GLU A 499 6.47 29.76 22.67
C GLU A 499 6.53 31.29 22.66
N GLY A 500 7.64 31.89 22.21
CA GLY A 500 7.81 33.33 22.04
C GLY A 500 7.56 33.85 20.62
N ASP A 501 7.37 32.97 19.64
CA ASP A 501 7.13 33.37 18.25
C ASP A 501 5.65 33.68 18.02
N ASP A 502 5.34 34.75 17.28
CA ASP A 502 3.99 35.01 16.76
C ASP A 502 3.85 34.42 15.34
N PRO A 503 3.08 33.31 15.19
CA PRO A 503 2.93 32.65 13.90
C PRO A 503 1.91 33.34 12.98
N THR A 504 1.15 34.33 13.47
CA THR A 504 0.14 35.03 12.67
C THR A 504 0.75 35.92 11.59
N PHE A 505 2.04 36.28 11.72
CA PHE A 505 2.77 37.05 10.71
C PHE A 505 2.91 36.32 9.38
N THR A 506 3.02 34.99 9.40
CA THR A 506 3.23 34.18 8.19
C THR A 506 2.09 33.23 7.89
N GLN A 507 1.33 32.79 8.91
CA GLN A 507 0.24 31.82 8.76
C GLN A 507 -1.10 32.31 9.37
N PRO A 508 -1.59 33.51 9.01
CA PRO A 508 -2.76 34.12 9.66
C PRO A 508 -4.05 33.31 9.50
N ILE A 509 -4.25 32.65 8.36
CA ILE A 509 -5.46 31.84 8.10
C ILE A 509 -5.47 30.59 8.99
N MET A 510 -4.36 29.86 9.03
CA MET A 510 -4.21 28.65 9.85
C MET A 510 -4.42 28.96 11.33
N TYR A 511 -3.77 30.00 11.86
CA TYR A 511 -3.86 30.32 13.28
C TYR A 511 -5.19 30.95 13.68
N ARG A 512 -5.95 31.53 12.74
CA ARG A 512 -7.34 31.93 13.00
C ARG A 512 -8.23 30.72 13.29
N VAL A 513 -8.08 29.64 12.51
CA VAL A 513 -8.81 28.39 12.74
C VAL A 513 -8.37 27.74 14.04
N ILE A 514 -7.06 27.64 14.27
CA ILE A 514 -6.50 27.09 15.52
C ILE A 514 -7.06 27.86 16.72
N LYS A 515 -7.05 29.20 16.72
CA LYS A 515 -7.54 29.99 17.87
C LYS A 515 -8.95 29.60 18.35
N GLY A 516 -9.86 29.24 17.44
CA GLY A 516 -11.24 28.81 17.78
C GLY A 516 -11.41 27.32 18.09
N LYS A 517 -10.36 26.51 17.89
CA LYS A 517 -10.42 25.05 17.99
C LYS A 517 -10.26 24.56 19.43
N LYS A 518 -11.14 23.65 19.85
CA LYS A 518 -11.04 22.90 21.12
C LYS A 518 -9.83 21.96 21.09
N SER A 519 -9.25 21.65 22.24
CA SER A 519 -8.14 20.68 22.29
C SER A 519 -8.62 19.27 21.99
N THR A 520 -7.71 18.39 21.57
CA THR A 520 -8.01 16.97 21.32
C THR A 520 -8.60 16.29 22.55
N ARG A 521 -8.11 16.62 23.77
CA ARG A 521 -8.70 16.17 25.04
C ARG A 521 -10.17 16.57 25.16
N ASP A 522 -10.51 17.81 24.84
CA ASP A 522 -11.88 18.32 24.98
C ASP A 522 -12.82 17.69 23.97
N ILE A 523 -12.36 17.51 22.74
CA ILE A 523 -13.08 16.82 21.68
C ILE A 523 -13.36 15.37 22.11
N TYR A 524 -12.34 14.65 22.55
CA TYR A 524 -12.48 13.25 22.96
C TYR A 524 -13.29 13.09 24.25
N GLY A 525 -13.09 13.96 25.23
CA GLY A 525 -13.86 13.98 26.48
C GLY A 525 -15.35 14.18 26.22
N GLN A 526 -15.73 15.09 25.31
CA GLN A 526 -17.13 15.28 24.90
C GLN A 526 -17.70 14.07 24.16
N ARG A 527 -16.89 13.37 23.36
CA ARG A 527 -17.32 12.14 22.66
C ARG A 527 -17.62 10.98 23.63
N LEU A 528 -17.01 10.98 24.82
CA LEU A 528 -17.18 9.91 25.81
C LEU A 528 -18.30 10.15 26.84
N ILE A 529 -18.78 11.38 26.97
CA ILE A 529 -19.95 11.76 27.78
C ILE A 529 -21.21 11.47 26.97
#